data_AF-A0A847JU58-F1
#
_entry.id   AF-A0A847JU58-F1
#
_cell.length_a   1.000
_cell.length_b   1.000
_cell.length_c   1.000
_cell.angle_alpha   90.00
_cell.angle_beta   90.00
_cell.angle_gamma   90.00
#
_symmetry.space_group_name_H-M   'P 1'
#
loop_
_entity.id
_entity.type
_entity.pdbx_description
1 polymer ?
#
loop_
_entity_poly.entity_id
_entity_poly.type
_entity_poly.pdbx_seq_one_letter_code
_entity_poly.pdbx_strand_id
1 'polypeptide(L)'
;MTTKAPRYDGPAFCVIGAGNGGLAMAGHLALMGFPVRLYNRSEERLLAIRQRGGVELIVRQGVHMPGGEAELSCVTTDIAEALDGADVVMVVVPATGHRSVAEVCAPHAREGQTYILHPGRTGGALEFRNVLVQHGASDRIVVAEAQTLIYACRVSNLAQVQVF
;
A
#
# COMPACT_ATOMS: atom_id res chain seq x y z
N MET A 1 -0.28 20.67 -24.87
CA MET A 1 -0.93 19.39 -25.19
C MET A 1 -0.10 18.29 -24.53
N THR A 2 -0.43 17.93 -23.29
CA THR A 2 0.23 16.84 -22.57
C THR A 2 -0.54 15.56 -22.85
N THR A 3 0.05 14.69 -23.65
CA THR A 3 -0.45 13.34 -23.91
C THR A 3 -0.49 12.57 -22.59
N LYS A 4 -1.69 12.33 -22.07
CA LYS A 4 -1.91 11.48 -20.89
C LYS A 4 -1.45 10.07 -21.26
N ALA A 5 -0.51 9.51 -20.51
CA ALA A 5 -0.03 8.14 -20.70
C ALA A 5 -1.23 7.17 -20.77
N PRO A 6 -1.15 6.09 -21.57
CA PRO A 6 -2.25 5.13 -21.69
C PRO A 6 -2.66 4.65 -20.30
N ARG A 7 -3.97 4.70 -20.02
CA ARG A 7 -4.52 4.20 -18.77
C ARG A 7 -4.38 2.68 -18.75
N TYR A 8 -3.78 2.16 -17.69
CA TYR A 8 -3.89 0.76 -17.33
C TYR A 8 -5.38 0.43 -17.12
N ASP A 9 -5.88 -0.64 -17.77
CA ASP A 9 -7.31 -1.00 -17.76
C ASP A 9 -7.73 -1.78 -16.49
N GLY A 10 -6.78 -2.07 -15.59
CA GLY A 10 -7.05 -2.69 -14.29
C GLY A 10 -6.97 -1.71 -13.11
N PRO A 11 -7.12 -2.21 -11.87
CA PRO A 11 -7.02 -1.37 -10.67
C PRO A 11 -5.58 -0.90 -10.41
N ALA A 12 -5.44 0.36 -9.97
CA ALA A 12 -4.21 0.90 -9.40
C ALA A 12 -4.22 0.79 -7.87
N PHE A 13 -3.06 0.45 -7.29
CA PHE A 13 -2.94 0.20 -5.86
C PHE A 13 -2.09 1.27 -5.16
N CYS A 14 -2.51 1.63 -3.95
CA CYS A 14 -1.69 2.32 -2.97
C CYS A 14 -1.38 1.36 -1.82
N VAL A 15 -0.11 1.21 -1.45
CA VAL A 15 0.31 0.46 -0.27
C VAL A 15 0.77 1.45 0.79
N ILE A 16 0.12 1.45 1.95
CA ILE A 16 0.45 2.28 3.10
C ILE A 16 1.29 1.46 4.08
N GLY A 17 2.54 1.87 4.25
CA GLY A 17 3.52 1.26 5.14
C GLY A 17 4.68 0.63 4.37
N ALA A 18 5.92 1.05 4.64
CA ALA A 18 7.14 0.48 4.05
C ALA A 18 7.85 -0.46 5.03
N GLY A 19 7.11 -1.34 5.71
CA GLY A 19 7.64 -2.42 6.54
C GLY A 19 7.73 -3.76 5.78
N ASN A 20 8.01 -4.87 6.47
CA ASN A 20 8.11 -6.21 5.86
C ASN A 20 6.92 -6.52 4.93
N GLY A 21 5.69 -6.46 5.48
CA GLY A 21 4.49 -6.79 4.73
C GLY A 21 4.19 -5.81 3.61
N GLY A 22 4.43 -4.52 3.83
CA GLY A 22 4.13 -3.49 2.85
C GLY A 22 5.06 -3.54 1.64
N LEU A 23 6.36 -3.78 1.85
CA LEU A 23 7.29 -4.00 0.74
C LEU A 23 6.98 -5.30 -0.01
N ALA A 24 6.64 -6.39 0.70
CA ALA A 24 6.24 -7.63 0.06
C ALA A 24 4.97 -7.43 -0.79
N MET A 25 3.98 -6.70 -0.26
CA MET A 25 2.75 -6.40 -0.97
C MET A 25 2.98 -5.50 -2.20
N ALA A 26 3.76 -4.44 -2.03
CA ALA A 26 4.06 -3.51 -3.11
C ALA A 26 4.83 -4.21 -4.24
N GLY A 27 5.85 -4.99 -3.90
CA GLY A 27 6.61 -5.78 -4.87
C GLY A 27 5.76 -6.83 -5.57
N HIS A 28 4.91 -7.54 -4.82
CA HIS A 28 4.02 -8.56 -5.40
C HIS A 28 3.06 -7.95 -6.43
N LEU A 29 2.33 -6.90 -6.05
CA LEU A 29 1.35 -6.27 -6.93
C LEU A 29 2.02 -5.67 -8.18
N ALA A 30 3.21 -5.06 -8.02
CA ALA A 30 3.95 -4.53 -9.15
C ALA A 30 4.43 -5.64 -10.11
N LEU A 31 4.93 -6.76 -9.58
CA LEU A 31 5.32 -7.92 -10.39
C LEU A 31 4.14 -8.64 -11.07
N MET A 32 2.93 -8.48 -10.54
CA MET A 32 1.69 -8.91 -11.21
C MET A 32 1.27 -7.95 -12.34
N GLY A 33 1.97 -6.82 -12.53
CA GLY A 33 1.72 -5.85 -13.59
C GLY A 33 0.80 -4.69 -13.20
N PHE A 34 0.45 -4.53 -11.92
CA PHE A 34 -0.38 -3.43 -11.47
C PHE A 34 0.44 -2.15 -11.20
N PRO A 35 -0.11 -0.95 -11.46
CA PRO A 35 0.47 0.29 -10.99
C PRO A 35 0.41 0.34 -9.46
N VAL A 36 1.58 0.45 -8.82
CA VAL A 36 1.69 0.50 -7.35
C VAL A 36 2.31 1.80 -6.90
N ARG A 37 1.67 2.43 -5.91
CA ARG A 37 2.14 3.63 -5.20
C ARG A 37 2.45 3.20 -3.76
N LEU A 38 3.59 3.60 -3.21
CA LEU A 38 4.01 3.25 -1.86
C LEU A 38 4.10 4.50 -0.99
N TYR A 39 3.33 4.51 0.09
CA TYR A 39 3.40 5.54 1.12
C TYR A 39 4.10 5.04 2.37
N ASN A 40 4.93 5.89 2.98
CA ASN A 40 5.35 5.69 4.35
C ASN A 40 5.63 7.04 5.03
N ARG A 41 5.28 7.17 6.32
CA ARG A 41 5.44 8.43 7.06
C ARG A 41 6.88 8.92 7.24
N SER A 42 7.86 8.01 7.24
CA SER A 42 9.28 8.32 7.48
C SER A 42 10.08 8.23 6.19
N GLU A 43 10.73 9.34 5.84
CA GLU A 43 11.55 9.50 4.64
C GLU A 43 12.69 8.47 4.56
N GLU A 44 13.35 8.21 5.68
CA GLU A 44 14.50 7.28 5.78
C GLU A 44 14.21 5.89 5.21
N ARG A 45 12.98 5.39 5.37
CA ARG A 45 12.56 4.09 4.84
C ARG A 45 12.38 4.08 3.33
N LEU A 46 12.16 5.24 2.71
CA LEU A 46 11.86 5.38 1.29
C LEU A 46 13.08 5.71 0.45
N LEU A 47 14.16 6.23 1.05
CA LEU A 47 15.37 6.67 0.34
C LEU A 47 15.92 5.61 -0.63
N ALA A 48 16.19 4.40 -0.12
CA ALA A 48 16.73 3.32 -0.94
C ALA A 48 15.74 2.84 -2.02
N ILE A 49 14.44 2.84 -1.70
CA ILE A 49 13.39 2.40 -2.62
C ILE A 49 13.28 3.40 -3.78
N ARG A 50 13.30 4.71 -3.50
CA ARG A 50 13.30 5.77 -4.52
C ARG A 50 14.56 5.73 -5.39
N GLN A 51 15.73 5.55 -4.77
CA GLN A 51 16.99 5.46 -5.51
C GLN A 51 17.03 4.27 -6.47
N ARG A 52 16.41 3.15 -6.08
CA ARG A 52 16.26 1.95 -6.93
C ARG A 52 15.12 2.06 -7.94
N GLY A 53 14.14 2.94 -7.71
CA GLY A 53 12.90 3.01 -8.48
C GLY A 53 11.88 1.91 -8.14
N GLY A 54 12.09 1.18 -7.05
CA GLY A 54 11.30 -0.01 -6.76
C GLY A 54 11.81 -0.85 -5.60
N VAL A 55 11.27 -2.07 -5.50
CA VAL A 55 11.66 -3.07 -4.50
C VAL A 55 12.07 -4.37 -5.18
N GLU A 56 13.02 -5.08 -4.60
CA GLU A 56 13.33 -6.44 -5.01
C GLU A 56 12.62 -7.44 -4.10
N LEU A 57 11.82 -8.31 -4.71
CA LEU A 57 11.07 -9.35 -4.03
C LEU A 57 11.78 -10.69 -4.21
N ILE A 58 12.39 -11.20 -3.14
CA ILE A 58 12.98 -12.53 -3.10
C ILE A 58 11.91 -13.53 -2.66
N VAL A 59 11.66 -14.55 -3.47
CA VAL A 59 10.68 -15.60 -3.17
C VAL A 59 11.42 -16.90 -2.88
N ARG A 60 11.17 -17.49 -1.70
CA ARG A 60 11.75 -18.78 -1.33
C ARG A 60 11.32 -19.87 -2.31
N GLN A 61 12.23 -20.81 -2.60
CA GLN A 61 11.91 -22.00 -3.38
C GLN A 61 10.70 -22.75 -2.79
N GLY A 62 9.75 -23.10 -3.66
CA GLY A 62 8.50 -23.77 -3.28
C GLY A 62 7.33 -22.82 -3.05
N VAL A 63 7.55 -21.51 -2.96
CA VAL A 63 6.46 -20.51 -2.93
C VAL A 63 6.05 -20.15 -4.36
N HIS A 64 4.78 -20.36 -4.69
CA HIS A 64 4.22 -20.08 -6.02
C HIS A 64 3.78 -18.61 -6.12
N MET A 65 4.74 -17.73 -6.41
CA MET A 65 4.57 -16.28 -6.45
C MET A 65 5.66 -15.67 -7.34
N PRO A 66 5.40 -14.56 -8.07
CA PRO A 66 6.46 -13.89 -8.82
C PRO A 66 7.50 -13.27 -7.86
N GLY A 67 8.77 -13.28 -8.27
CA GLY A 67 9.88 -12.60 -7.60
C GLY A 67 10.75 -11.86 -8.61
N GLY A 68 11.58 -10.94 -8.14
CA GLY A 68 12.46 -10.10 -8.96
C GLY A 68 12.36 -8.62 -8.63
N GLU A 69 12.87 -7.79 -9.54
CA GLU A 69 12.79 -6.33 -9.47
C GLU A 69 11.38 -5.85 -9.79
N ALA A 70 10.78 -5.10 -8.87
CA ALA A 70 9.43 -4.60 -8.96
C ALA A 70 9.45 -3.06 -8.98
N GLU A 71 9.13 -2.46 -10.12
CA GLU A 71 9.07 -1.01 -10.29
C GLU A 71 7.82 -0.44 -9.61
N LEU A 72 7.99 0.69 -8.91
CA LEU A 72 6.89 1.38 -8.25
C LEU A 72 6.63 2.72 -8.94
N SER A 73 5.36 2.97 -9.27
CA SER A 73 4.93 4.17 -9.99
C SER A 73 5.04 5.46 -9.16
N CYS A 74 5.03 5.34 -7.83
CA CYS A 74 5.22 6.45 -6.89
C CYS A 74 5.73 5.89 -5.56
N VAL A 75 6.67 6.58 -4.93
CA VAL A 75 7.16 6.27 -3.59
C VAL A 75 7.24 7.58 -2.84
N THR A 76 6.42 7.79 -1.81
CA THR A 76 6.22 9.13 -1.24
C THR A 76 5.91 9.15 0.26
N THR A 77 6.23 10.27 0.90
CA THR A 77 5.80 10.63 2.26
C THR A 77 4.55 11.50 2.26
N ASP A 78 4.07 11.92 1.08
CA ASP A 78 2.84 12.69 0.90
C ASP A 78 1.66 11.73 0.64
N ILE A 79 0.70 11.71 1.58
CA ILE A 79 -0.45 10.83 1.47
C ILE A 79 -1.39 11.24 0.33
N ALA A 80 -1.47 12.52 -0.02
CA ALA A 80 -2.29 13.01 -1.12
C ALA A 80 -1.77 12.47 -2.46
N GLU A 81 -0.45 12.51 -2.66
CA GLU A 81 0.21 11.98 -3.86
C GLU A 81 0.07 10.44 -3.96
N ALA A 82 0.17 9.76 -2.82
CA ALA A 82 0.05 8.31 -2.76
C ALA A 82 -1.39 7.82 -3.06
N LEU A 83 -2.41 8.59 -2.67
CA LEU A 83 -3.81 8.25 -2.91
C LEU A 83 -4.30 8.71 -4.29
N ASP A 84 -3.62 9.67 -4.93
CA ASP A 84 -4.05 10.19 -6.23
C ASP A 84 -3.99 9.13 -7.33
N GLY A 85 -5.17 8.73 -7.80
CA GLY A 85 -5.33 7.71 -8.85
C GLY A 85 -5.26 6.27 -8.35
N ALA A 86 -5.24 6.02 -7.04
CA ALA A 86 -5.39 4.67 -6.49
C ALA A 86 -6.86 4.27 -6.39
N ASP A 87 -7.20 3.07 -6.84
CA ASP A 87 -8.53 2.47 -6.71
C ASP A 87 -8.64 1.64 -5.42
N VAL A 88 -7.54 0.95 -5.05
CA VAL A 88 -7.46 0.10 -3.87
C VAL A 88 -6.29 0.54 -2.98
N VAL A 89 -6.58 0.78 -1.70
CA VAL A 89 -5.60 1.21 -0.69
C VAL A 89 -5.37 0.06 0.29
N MET A 90 -4.20 -0.55 0.20
CA MET A 90 -3.74 -1.59 1.09
C MET A 90 -3.06 -0.97 2.31
N VAL A 91 -3.71 -1.05 3.47
CA VAL A 91 -3.19 -0.53 4.73
C VAL A 91 -2.40 -1.63 5.43
N VAL A 92 -1.07 -1.58 5.32
CA VAL A 92 -0.15 -2.64 5.79
C VAL A 92 0.70 -2.14 6.95
N VAL A 93 0.02 -1.76 8.03
CA VAL A 93 0.63 -1.27 9.27
C VAL A 93 0.11 -2.07 10.47
N PRO A 94 0.80 -2.07 11.63
CA PRO A 94 0.22 -2.60 12.85
C PRO A 94 -1.11 -1.90 13.19
N ALA A 95 -2.05 -2.63 13.80
CA ALA A 95 -3.39 -2.10 14.08
C ALA A 95 -3.38 -0.84 14.97
N THR A 96 -2.37 -0.66 15.81
CA THR A 96 -2.16 0.57 16.59
C THR A 96 -1.93 1.82 15.74
N GLY A 97 -1.61 1.66 14.45
CA GLY A 97 -1.44 2.73 13.49
C GLY A 97 -2.70 3.09 12.69
N HIS A 98 -3.75 2.26 12.71
CA HIS A 98 -4.93 2.41 11.84
C HIS A 98 -5.59 3.79 11.96
N ARG A 99 -5.83 4.26 13.19
CA ARG A 99 -6.41 5.59 13.44
C ARG A 99 -5.59 6.70 12.79
N SER A 100 -4.28 6.76 13.07
CA SER A 100 -3.41 7.79 12.49
C SER A 100 -3.35 7.74 10.96
N VAL A 101 -3.39 6.55 10.36
CA VAL A 101 -3.48 6.40 8.90
C VAL A 101 -4.82 6.93 8.39
N ALA A 102 -5.93 6.59 9.03
CA ALA A 102 -7.26 7.07 8.63
C ALA A 102 -7.35 8.61 8.70
N GLU A 103 -6.81 9.22 9.76
CA GLU A 103 -6.78 10.68 9.95
C GLU A 103 -6.06 11.39 8.79
N VAL A 104 -4.90 10.88 8.35
CA VAL A 104 -4.17 11.49 7.23
C VAL A 104 -4.77 11.15 5.87
N CYS A 105 -5.45 10.01 5.73
CA CYS A 105 -6.13 9.66 4.48
C CYS A 105 -7.39 10.48 4.24
N ALA A 106 -8.16 10.78 5.30
CA ALA A 106 -9.51 11.32 5.20
C ALA A 106 -9.64 12.58 4.30
N PRO A 107 -8.76 13.59 4.37
CA PRO A 107 -8.87 14.80 3.54
C PRO A 107 -8.66 14.54 2.04
N HIS A 108 -8.09 13.39 1.69
CA HIS A 108 -7.70 13.03 0.33
C HIS A 108 -8.44 11.80 -0.21
N ALA A 109 -9.24 11.16 0.63
CA ALA A 109 -9.99 9.97 0.30
C ALA A 109 -11.13 10.31 -0.68
N ARG A 110 -11.28 9.51 -1.73
CA ARG A 110 -12.24 9.74 -2.81
C ARG A 110 -13.28 8.63 -2.86
N GLU A 111 -14.49 8.96 -3.28
CA GLU A 111 -15.49 7.95 -3.58
C GLU A 111 -14.99 6.99 -4.66
N GLY A 112 -15.36 5.71 -4.52
CA GLY A 112 -14.86 4.63 -5.38
C GLY A 112 -13.57 3.96 -4.88
N GLN A 113 -12.83 4.58 -3.95
CA GLN A 113 -11.69 3.92 -3.31
C GLN A 113 -12.13 2.85 -2.33
N THR A 114 -11.39 1.75 -2.30
CA THR A 114 -11.54 0.68 -1.31
C THR A 114 -10.31 0.57 -0.43
N TYR A 115 -10.48 0.69 0.89
CA TYR A 115 -9.41 0.51 1.87
C TYR A 115 -9.47 -0.92 2.42
N ILE A 116 -8.33 -1.63 2.43
CA ILE A 116 -8.22 -2.99 2.94
C ILE A 116 -7.11 -3.05 3.99
N LEU A 117 -7.49 -3.38 5.23
CA LEU A 117 -6.55 -3.48 6.35
C LEU A 117 -5.87 -4.86 6.39
N HIS A 118 -4.54 -4.87 6.44
CA HIS A 118 -3.72 -6.07 6.44
C HIS A 118 -2.79 -6.14 7.66
N PRO A 119 -3.25 -6.74 8.78
CA PRO A 119 -4.63 -7.14 9.09
C PRO A 119 -5.43 -6.06 9.82
N GLY A 120 -6.76 -6.18 9.84
CA GLY A 120 -7.62 -5.30 10.64
C GLY A 120 -7.59 -5.56 12.14
N ARG A 121 -7.28 -6.80 12.56
CA ARG A 121 -7.43 -7.29 13.94
C ARG A 121 -8.89 -7.24 14.38
N THR A 122 -9.20 -6.74 15.57
CA THR A 122 -10.58 -6.73 16.10
C THR A 122 -11.20 -5.36 15.86
N GLY A 123 -12.11 -5.25 14.89
CA GLY A 123 -12.85 -4.02 14.62
C GLY A 123 -12.01 -2.91 13.96
N GLY A 124 -10.90 -3.24 13.32
CA GLY A 124 -10.04 -2.27 12.66
C GLY A 124 -10.78 -1.52 11.56
N ALA A 125 -11.53 -2.22 10.73
CA ALA A 125 -12.32 -1.62 9.66
C ALA A 125 -13.43 -0.70 10.21
N LEU A 126 -14.02 -1.04 11.35
CA LEU A 126 -15.03 -0.22 12.03
C LEU A 126 -14.41 1.09 12.54
N GLU A 127 -13.27 1.02 13.24
CA GLU A 127 -12.57 2.22 13.70
C GLU A 127 -12.10 3.07 12.51
N PHE A 128 -11.46 2.45 11.52
CA PHE A 128 -10.89 3.16 10.37
C PHE A 128 -11.98 3.90 9.59
N ARG A 129 -13.12 3.24 9.29
CA ARG A 129 -14.28 3.88 8.65
C ARG A 129 -14.83 5.03 9.49
N ASN A 130 -14.99 4.82 10.80
CA ASN A 130 -15.48 5.86 11.69
C ASN A 130 -14.56 7.09 11.68
N VAL A 131 -13.25 6.89 11.75
CA VAL A 131 -12.27 7.98 11.73
C VAL A 131 -12.27 8.71 10.39
N LEU A 132 -12.35 8.00 9.26
CA LEU A 132 -12.49 8.61 7.93
C LEU A 132 -13.68 9.58 7.87
N VAL A 133 -14.87 9.12 8.30
CA VAL A 133 -16.10 9.93 8.28
C VAL A 133 -16.00 11.11 9.25
N GLN A 134 -15.46 10.91 10.45
CA GLN A 134 -15.24 11.97 11.43
C GLN A 134 -14.33 13.09 10.91
N HIS A 135 -13.44 12.79 9.97
CA HIS A 135 -12.50 13.73 9.36
C HIS A 135 -12.93 14.18 7.96
N GLY A 136 -14.21 14.02 7.62
CA GLY A 136 -14.83 14.62 6.43
C GLY A 136 -14.77 13.78 5.15
N ALA A 137 -14.32 12.53 5.22
CA ALA A 137 -14.39 11.62 4.08
C ALA A 137 -15.84 11.15 3.85
N SER A 138 -16.17 10.79 2.61
CA SER A 138 -17.49 10.25 2.26
C SER A 138 -17.79 8.96 3.01
N ASP A 139 -19.03 8.80 3.49
CA ASP A 139 -19.51 7.59 4.15
C ASP A 139 -19.70 6.40 3.20
N ARG A 140 -19.57 6.64 1.89
CA ARG A 140 -19.61 5.66 0.80
C ARG A 140 -18.28 4.96 0.54
N ILE A 141 -17.21 5.37 1.21
CA ILE A 141 -15.92 4.70 1.11
C ILE A 141 -16.03 3.30 1.71
N VAL A 142 -15.57 2.32 0.94
CA VAL A 142 -15.55 0.92 1.38
C VAL A 142 -14.30 0.69 2.21
N VAL A 143 -14.48 0.12 3.40
CA VAL A 143 -13.39 -0.33 4.26
C VAL A 143 -13.60 -1.80 4.59
N ALA A 144 -12.63 -2.62 4.25
CA ALA A 144 -12.58 -4.05 4.55
C ALA A 144 -11.34 -4.37 5.38
N GLU A 145 -11.32 -5.55 5.99
CA GLU A 145 -10.14 -6.05 6.70
C GLU A 145 -9.88 -7.51 6.41
N ALA A 146 -8.60 -7.87 6.36
CA ALA A 146 -8.15 -9.25 6.37
C ALA A 146 -7.86 -9.72 7.80
N GLN A 147 -8.06 -11.01 8.06
CA GLN A 147 -7.76 -11.64 9.34
C GLN A 147 -6.27 -11.60 9.68
N THR A 148 -5.41 -11.80 8.68
CA THR A 148 -3.95 -11.85 8.81
C THR A 148 -3.27 -11.17 7.62
N LEU A 149 -2.00 -10.82 7.78
CA LEU A 149 -1.15 -10.53 6.63
C LEU A 149 -0.97 -11.82 5.82
N ILE A 150 -1.06 -11.72 4.49
CA ILE A 150 -0.99 -12.87 3.56
C ILE A 150 0.43 -13.39 3.31
N TYR A 151 1.45 -12.73 3.88
CA TYR A 151 2.86 -13.07 3.70
C TYR A 151 3.52 -13.44 5.03
N ALA A 152 4.28 -14.53 5.01
CA ALA A 152 5.44 -14.67 5.88
C ALA A 152 6.62 -13.99 5.19
N CYS A 153 7.06 -12.84 5.69
CA CYS A 153 8.07 -12.04 5.01
C CYS A 153 8.98 -11.26 5.96
N ARG A 154 10.17 -10.89 5.47
CA ARG A 154 11.14 -10.08 6.21
C ARG A 154 11.96 -9.24 5.24
N VAL A 155 12.15 -7.96 5.57
CA VAL A 155 13.14 -7.12 4.91
C VAL A 155 14.52 -7.72 5.14
N SER A 156 15.20 -8.06 4.05
CA SER A 156 16.52 -8.69 4.05
C SER A 156 17.63 -7.69 3.77
N ASN A 157 17.34 -6.60 3.05
CA ASN A 157 18.28 -5.52 2.75
C ASN A 157 17.53 -4.23 2.40
N LEU A 158 18.26 -3.15 2.11
CA LEU A 158 17.70 -1.90 1.59
C LEU A 158 16.91 -2.16 0.30
N ALA A 159 15.64 -1.72 0.29
CA ALA A 159 14.72 -1.94 -0.84
C ALA A 159 14.61 -3.41 -1.29
N GLN A 160 14.83 -4.37 -0.39
CA GLN A 160 14.73 -5.81 -0.67
C GLN A 160 13.95 -6.51 0.44
N VAL A 161 13.03 -7.38 0.06
CA VAL A 161 12.19 -8.15 0.98
C VAL A 161 12.10 -9.60 0.53
N GLN A 162 12.17 -10.51 1.49
CA GLN A 162 12.03 -11.94 1.25
C GLN A 162 10.68 -12.46 1.73
N VAL A 163 10.03 -13.29 0.92
CA VAL A 163 8.83 -14.08 1.24
C VAL A 163 9.21 -15.56 1.38
N PHE A 164 8.68 -16.22 2.41
CA PHE A 164 9.06 -17.58 2.84
C PHE A 164 7.98 -18.63 2.59
#